data_AF-A0A562LIQ7-F1
#
_entry.id   AF-A0A562LIQ7-F1
#
_cell.length_a   1.000
_cell.length_b   1.000
_cell.length_c   1.000
_cell.angle_alpha   90.00
_cell.angle_beta   90.00
_cell.angle_gamma   90.00
#
_symmetry.space_group_name_H-M   'P 1'
#
loop_
_entity.id
_entity.type
_entity.pdbx_description
1 polymer ?
#
loop_
_entity_poly.entity_id
_entity_poly.type
_entity_poly.pdbx_seq_one_letter_code
_entity_poly.pdbx_strand_id
1 'polypeptide(L)'
;MQLRLQWPIVIVVVLVAIAASELIFDLRAPRSELHQMHAITTTVSLQTAGYNAFEAEMEKKYGPNVVTLLDLQSSRMTAKINGKLVDDRPAPSWFSDARGFFLVGKEGAMSTFPFSINPAEPPEPGRHGGLGAGYLRTRWAKRLPAKYVDFDDRDVVTDTCVTISSSDFGWPGRFLLLRNGAFCVQFWKGSSPGSMLIGVVVADGDSWMRPFTRRLCRWFTSKAIGRVAATDRAVPADYAACVLVDRPNRPSVPEKLQSYVYEVRRDATLAAMN
;
A
#
# COMPACT_ATOMS: atom_id res chain seq x y z
N MET A 1 3.76 -9.84 55.02
CA MET A 1 4.67 -10.32 53.96
C MET A 1 3.92 -10.38 52.61
N GLN A 2 3.40 -9.25 52.12
CA GLN A 2 2.61 -9.16 50.86
C GLN A 2 3.09 -8.03 49.91
N LEU A 3 3.89 -7.07 50.39
CA LEU A 3 4.35 -5.93 49.58
C LEU A 3 5.48 -6.24 48.58
N ARG A 4 6.19 -7.38 48.70
CA ARG A 4 7.34 -7.69 47.83
C ARG A 4 6.98 -8.37 46.50
N LEU A 5 5.77 -8.91 46.36
CA LEU A 5 5.34 -9.61 45.13
C LEU A 5 4.72 -8.68 44.08
N GLN A 6 4.32 -7.46 44.45
CA GLN A 6 3.70 -6.51 43.53
C GLN A 6 4.71 -5.78 42.64
N TRP A 7 5.90 -5.48 43.17
CA TRP A 7 6.98 -4.82 42.42
C TRP A 7 7.44 -5.56 41.15
N PRO A 8 7.69 -6.88 41.15
CA PRO A 8 8.05 -7.57 39.92
C PRO A 8 6.91 -7.56 38.89
N ILE A 9 5.64 -7.61 39.33
CA ILE A 9 4.48 -7.52 38.43
C ILE A 9 4.42 -6.12 37.79
N VAL A 10 4.59 -5.06 38.58
CA VAL A 10 4.60 -3.68 38.06
C VAL A 10 5.76 -3.46 37.08
N ILE A 11 6.96 -3.96 37.38
CA ILE A 11 8.12 -3.87 36.49
C ILE A 11 7.85 -4.60 35.17
N VAL A 12 7.30 -5.81 35.21
CA VAL A 12 6.95 -6.58 34.01
C VAL A 12 5.90 -5.84 33.19
N VAL A 13 4.84 -5.31 33.81
CA VAL A 13 3.80 -4.54 33.11
C VAL A 13 4.37 -3.30 32.43
N VAL A 14 5.26 -2.56 33.10
CA VAL A 14 5.92 -1.37 32.53
C VAL A 14 6.83 -1.77 31.36
N LEU A 15 7.62 -2.84 31.48
CA LEU A 15 8.47 -3.33 30.40
C LEU A 15 7.65 -3.80 29.19
N VAL A 16 6.54 -4.51 29.42
CA VAL A 16 5.60 -4.92 28.37
C VAL A 16 4.97 -3.70 27.72
N ALA A 17 4.56 -2.69 28.49
CA ALA A 17 3.99 -1.45 27.96
C ALA A 17 5.00 -0.68 27.11
N ILE A 18 6.26 -0.56 27.55
CA ILE A 18 7.33 0.09 26.78
C ILE A 18 7.62 -0.70 25.50
N ALA A 19 7.76 -2.02 25.60
CA ALA A 19 8.00 -2.88 24.44
C ALA A 19 6.83 -2.84 23.44
N ALA A 20 5.58 -2.85 23.92
CA ALA A 20 4.40 -2.71 23.09
C ALA A 20 4.34 -1.31 22.45
N SER A 21 4.65 -0.25 23.20
CA SER A 21 4.69 1.12 22.66
C SER A 21 5.75 1.27 21.57
N GLU A 22 6.91 0.66 21.74
CA GLU A 22 7.97 0.61 20.72
C GLU A 22 7.54 -0.22 19.49
N LEU A 23 6.82 -1.31 19.71
CA LEU A 23 6.31 -2.17 18.65
C LEU A 23 5.24 -1.47 17.81
N ILE A 24 4.34 -0.72 18.46
CA ILE A 24 3.19 -0.04 17.86
C ILE A 24 3.59 1.31 17.24
N PHE A 25 4.20 2.19 18.03
CA PHE A 25 4.41 3.58 17.63
C PHE A 25 5.76 3.83 16.94
N ASP A 26 6.64 2.83 16.91
CA ASP A 26 8.00 2.93 16.32
C ASP A 26 8.74 4.17 16.87
N LEU A 27 8.71 4.35 18.21
CA LEU A 27 9.11 5.59 18.87
C LEU A 27 10.57 5.95 18.65
N ARG A 28 11.47 4.96 18.56
CA ARG A 28 12.90 5.19 18.29
C ARG A 28 13.24 5.24 16.80
N ALA A 29 12.25 5.23 15.90
CA ALA A 29 12.54 5.53 14.50
C ALA A 29 13.16 6.93 14.38
N PRO A 30 14.32 7.07 13.73
CA PRO A 30 14.85 8.38 13.38
C PRO A 30 13.79 9.19 12.64
N ARG A 31 13.77 10.50 12.87
CA ARG A 31 12.86 11.41 12.17
C ARG A 31 13.63 12.20 11.12
N SER A 32 12.96 12.46 10.00
CA SER A 32 13.44 13.35 8.97
C SER A 32 12.89 14.76 9.20
N GLU A 33 13.66 15.78 8.85
CA GLU A 33 13.20 17.17 8.79
C GLU A 33 12.52 17.51 7.44
N LEU A 34 12.48 16.54 6.52
CA LEU A 34 11.83 16.70 5.23
C LEU A 34 10.31 16.59 5.34
N HIS A 35 9.63 17.24 4.40
CA HIS A 35 8.18 17.20 4.29
C HIS A 35 7.76 16.15 3.27
N GLN A 36 6.61 15.53 3.51
CA GLN A 36 5.97 14.63 2.56
C GLN A 36 4.49 14.98 2.35
N MET A 37 4.02 14.76 1.13
CA MET A 37 2.60 14.77 0.79
C MET A 37 2.34 13.61 -0.17
N HIS A 38 1.20 12.96 -0.06
CA HIS A 38 0.84 11.91 -1.00
C HIS A 38 -0.65 11.87 -1.29
N ALA A 39 -0.99 11.39 -2.48
CA ALA A 39 -2.36 11.11 -2.87
C ALA A 39 -2.39 9.75 -3.57
N ILE A 40 -3.04 8.78 -2.93
CA ILE A 40 -2.99 7.37 -3.34
C ILE A 40 -4.41 6.86 -3.52
N THR A 41 -4.59 6.04 -4.54
CA THR A 41 -5.81 5.27 -4.76
C THR A 41 -5.46 3.83 -5.06
N THR A 42 -6.36 2.93 -4.69
CA THR A 42 -6.28 1.51 -5.07
C THR A 42 -7.27 1.21 -6.17
N THR A 43 -6.93 0.28 -7.04
CA THR A 43 -7.83 -0.29 -8.03
C THR A 43 -8.18 -1.70 -7.60
N VAL A 44 -9.47 -2.01 -7.56
CA VAL A 44 -9.98 -3.37 -7.37
C VAL A 44 -10.63 -3.78 -8.68
N SER A 45 -10.24 -4.95 -9.17
CA SER A 45 -10.72 -5.52 -10.42
C SER A 45 -11.72 -6.63 -10.15
N LEU A 46 -12.69 -6.78 -11.05
CA LEU A 46 -13.76 -7.77 -10.97
C LEU A 46 -13.59 -8.76 -12.11
N GLN A 47 -13.70 -10.05 -11.81
CA GLN A 47 -13.67 -11.07 -12.86
C GLN A 47 -15.04 -11.19 -13.51
N THR A 48 -15.11 -10.92 -14.82
CA THR A 48 -16.34 -11.11 -15.61
C THR A 48 -16.85 -12.53 -15.52
N ALA A 49 -15.96 -13.53 -15.48
CA ALA A 49 -16.33 -14.94 -15.30
C ALA A 49 -17.10 -15.18 -13.98
N GLY A 50 -16.73 -14.49 -12.90
CA GLY A 50 -17.43 -14.58 -11.62
C GLY A 50 -18.82 -13.96 -11.67
N TYR A 51 -19.00 -12.87 -12.42
CA TYR A 51 -20.32 -12.29 -12.65
C TYR A 51 -21.21 -13.19 -13.52
N ASN A 52 -20.67 -13.74 -14.61
CA ASN A 52 -21.42 -14.66 -15.47
C ASN A 52 -21.84 -15.93 -14.72
N ALA A 53 -20.99 -16.45 -13.84
CA ALA A 53 -21.33 -17.59 -12.99
C ALA A 53 -22.44 -17.22 -11.99
N PHE A 54 -22.41 -16.03 -11.41
CA PHE A 54 -23.48 -15.52 -10.55
C PHE A 54 -24.79 -15.38 -11.33
N GLU A 55 -24.77 -14.82 -12.54
CA GLU A 55 -25.94 -14.70 -13.41
C GLU A 55 -26.58 -16.06 -13.69
N ALA A 56 -25.78 -17.04 -14.11
CA ALA A 56 -26.25 -18.41 -14.34
C ALA A 56 -26.79 -19.08 -13.05
N GLU A 57 -26.17 -18.83 -11.90
CA GLU A 57 -26.67 -19.31 -10.59
C GLU A 57 -28.03 -18.70 -10.26
N MET A 58 -28.19 -17.39 -10.45
CA MET A 58 -29.42 -16.67 -10.15
C MET A 58 -30.55 -17.08 -11.09
N GLU A 59 -30.28 -17.20 -12.38
CA GLU A 59 -31.25 -17.69 -13.38
C GLU A 59 -31.73 -19.11 -13.04
N LYS A 60 -30.80 -19.99 -12.65
CA LYS A 60 -31.15 -21.35 -12.20
C LYS A 60 -31.99 -21.36 -10.92
N LYS A 61 -31.74 -20.45 -9.98
CA LYS A 61 -32.38 -20.40 -8.66
C LYS A 61 -33.75 -19.70 -8.67
N TYR A 62 -33.89 -18.65 -9.48
CA TYR A 62 -35.03 -17.74 -9.45
C TYR A 62 -35.81 -17.68 -10.79
N GLY A 63 -35.32 -18.35 -11.83
CA GLY A 63 -35.92 -18.38 -13.16
C GLY A 63 -35.47 -17.23 -14.07
N PRO A 64 -35.94 -17.22 -15.33
CA PRO A 64 -35.46 -16.30 -16.37
C PRO A 64 -35.84 -14.82 -16.17
N ASN A 65 -36.76 -14.54 -15.24
CA ASN A 65 -37.22 -13.17 -14.95
C ASN A 65 -36.35 -12.45 -13.90
N VAL A 66 -35.30 -13.10 -13.39
CA VAL A 66 -34.37 -12.48 -12.45
C VAL A 66 -33.47 -11.50 -13.18
N VAL A 67 -33.28 -10.32 -12.60
CA VAL A 67 -32.34 -9.31 -13.09
C VAL A 67 -31.14 -9.28 -12.17
N THR A 68 -29.96 -9.59 -12.70
CA THR A 68 -28.69 -9.46 -11.99
C THR A 68 -28.06 -8.10 -12.29
N LEU A 69 -27.41 -7.52 -11.28
CA LEU A 69 -26.75 -6.22 -11.38
C LEU A 69 -25.41 -6.28 -10.66
N LEU A 70 -24.37 -5.78 -11.32
CA LEU A 70 -23.06 -5.53 -10.74
C LEU A 70 -22.95 -4.04 -10.39
N ASP A 71 -22.98 -3.71 -9.11
CA ASP A 71 -22.69 -2.36 -8.64
C ASP A 71 -21.18 -2.19 -8.47
N LEU A 72 -20.56 -1.46 -9.40
CA LEU A 72 -19.12 -1.19 -9.40
C LEU A 72 -18.69 -0.26 -8.25
N GLN A 73 -19.57 0.59 -7.74
CA GLN A 73 -19.23 1.51 -6.64
C GLN A 73 -19.19 0.77 -5.30
N SER A 74 -20.17 -0.10 -5.04
CA SER A 74 -20.21 -0.89 -3.81
C SER A 74 -19.49 -2.24 -3.92
N SER A 75 -19.06 -2.63 -5.13
CA SER A 75 -18.47 -3.94 -5.45
C SER A 75 -19.38 -5.09 -5.02
N ARG A 76 -20.68 -4.98 -5.31
CA ARG A 76 -21.70 -5.98 -4.96
C ARG A 76 -22.42 -6.51 -6.18
N MET A 77 -22.80 -7.78 -6.10
CA MET A 77 -23.67 -8.43 -7.07
C MET A 77 -25.04 -8.60 -6.40
N THR A 78 -26.07 -8.08 -7.06
CA THR A 78 -27.45 -8.16 -6.57
C THR A 78 -28.33 -8.84 -7.60
N ALA A 79 -29.33 -9.56 -7.12
CA ALA A 79 -30.37 -10.17 -7.95
C ALA A 79 -31.73 -9.63 -7.52
N LYS A 80 -32.58 -9.27 -8.49
CA LYS A 80 -33.92 -8.72 -8.25
C LYS A 80 -34.97 -9.46 -9.05
N ILE A 81 -36.15 -9.63 -8.46
CA ILE A 81 -37.37 -10.12 -9.14
C ILE A 81 -38.45 -9.06 -8.94
N ASN A 82 -39.04 -8.56 -10.03
CA ASN A 82 -40.06 -7.50 -9.98
C ASN A 82 -39.62 -6.30 -9.13
N GLY A 83 -38.34 -5.91 -9.23
CA GLY A 83 -37.74 -4.81 -8.47
C GLY A 83 -37.40 -5.11 -7.01
N LYS A 84 -37.75 -6.28 -6.47
CA LYS A 84 -37.42 -6.68 -5.09
C LYS A 84 -36.10 -7.45 -5.05
N LEU A 85 -35.22 -7.07 -4.12
CA LEU A 85 -33.94 -7.74 -3.88
C LEU A 85 -34.17 -9.17 -3.34
N VAL A 86 -33.60 -10.17 -4.01
CA VAL A 86 -33.71 -11.58 -3.63
C VAL A 86 -32.37 -12.23 -3.30
N ASP A 87 -31.27 -11.64 -3.76
CA ASP A 87 -29.90 -12.03 -3.41
C ASP A 87 -29.00 -10.79 -3.43
N ASP A 88 -28.05 -10.74 -2.50
CA ASP A 88 -27.10 -9.65 -2.37
C ASP A 88 -25.81 -10.16 -1.73
N ARG A 89 -24.72 -10.15 -2.50
CA ARG A 89 -23.43 -10.67 -2.06
C ARG A 89 -22.27 -9.83 -2.61
N PRO A 90 -21.11 -9.80 -1.93
CA PRO A 90 -19.91 -9.16 -2.45
C PRO A 90 -19.51 -9.77 -3.80
N ALA A 91 -19.10 -8.93 -4.74
CA ALA A 91 -18.57 -9.39 -6.02
C ALA A 91 -17.18 -10.03 -5.81
N PRO A 92 -16.82 -11.11 -6.54
CA PRO A 92 -15.49 -11.70 -6.48
C PRO A 92 -14.48 -10.72 -7.07
N SER A 93 -13.88 -9.94 -6.17
CA SER A 93 -12.99 -8.84 -6.49
C SER A 93 -11.56 -9.19 -6.09
N TRP A 94 -10.58 -8.64 -6.80
CA TRP A 94 -9.17 -8.81 -6.48
C TRP A 94 -8.44 -7.48 -6.57
N PHE A 95 -7.43 -7.31 -5.72
CA PHE A 95 -6.59 -6.13 -5.72
C PHE A 95 -5.71 -6.08 -6.98
N SER A 96 -5.93 -5.08 -7.82
CA SER A 96 -5.16 -4.89 -9.04
C SER A 96 -3.86 -4.15 -8.77
N ASP A 97 -3.97 -2.94 -8.24
CA ASP A 97 -2.82 -2.07 -8.08
C ASP A 97 -3.10 -0.96 -7.07
N ALA A 98 -2.02 -0.34 -6.60
CA ALA A 98 -2.08 0.99 -6.02
C ALA A 98 -1.37 1.96 -6.97
N ARG A 99 -1.99 3.13 -7.14
CA ARG A 99 -1.47 4.21 -7.97
C ARG A 99 -1.67 5.55 -7.28
N GLY A 100 -0.75 6.47 -7.50
CA GLY A 100 -0.73 7.73 -6.79
C GLY A 100 0.53 8.51 -7.06
N PHE A 101 0.84 9.45 -6.20
CA PHE A 101 2.13 10.12 -6.19
C PHE A 101 2.55 10.47 -4.77
N PHE A 102 3.85 10.55 -4.57
CA PHE A 102 4.49 11.13 -3.39
C PHE A 102 5.19 12.42 -3.79
N LEU A 103 5.10 13.45 -2.96
CA LEU A 103 5.98 14.61 -2.99
C LEU A 103 6.84 14.56 -1.74
N VAL A 104 8.15 14.67 -1.90
CA VAL A 104 9.10 14.63 -0.78
C VAL A 104 10.20 15.64 -1.00
N GLY A 105 10.68 16.24 0.08
CA GLY A 105 11.79 17.20 0.03
C GLY A 105 11.58 18.37 0.98
N LYS A 106 12.28 19.47 0.69
CA LYS A 106 12.11 20.74 1.40
C LYS A 106 11.09 21.61 0.70
N GLU A 107 10.47 22.52 1.43
CA GLU A 107 9.58 23.50 0.82
C GLU A 107 10.32 24.27 -0.28
N GLY A 108 9.71 24.35 -1.48
CA GLY A 108 10.32 24.96 -2.67
C GLY A 108 11.24 24.03 -3.49
N ALA A 109 11.61 22.85 -2.97
CA ALA A 109 12.44 21.85 -3.65
C ALA A 109 11.90 20.43 -3.40
N MET A 110 10.66 20.20 -3.84
CA MET A 110 9.99 18.90 -3.71
C MET A 110 10.20 18.05 -4.97
N SER A 111 10.65 16.82 -4.80
CA SER A 111 10.66 15.79 -5.82
C SER A 111 9.29 15.12 -5.89
N THR A 112 8.79 14.82 -7.10
CA THR A 112 7.47 14.21 -7.29
C THR A 112 7.61 12.81 -7.88
N PHE A 113 6.98 11.82 -7.27
CA PHE A 113 7.10 10.42 -7.64
C PHE A 113 5.73 9.80 -7.92
N PRO A 114 5.15 10.01 -9.13
CA PRO A 114 3.98 9.26 -9.57
C PRO A 114 4.29 7.77 -9.71
N PHE A 115 3.37 6.92 -9.28
CA PHE A 115 3.54 5.48 -9.33
C PHE A 115 2.24 4.76 -9.68
N SER A 116 2.40 3.58 -10.26
CA SER A 116 1.36 2.58 -10.45
C SER A 116 2.01 1.21 -10.32
N ILE A 117 1.72 0.49 -9.24
CA ILE A 117 2.34 -0.79 -8.93
C ILE A 117 1.24 -1.83 -8.72
N ASN A 118 1.24 -2.84 -9.58
CA ASN A 118 0.59 -4.12 -9.34
C ASN A 118 1.60 -5.04 -8.62
N PRO A 119 1.39 -5.40 -7.35
CA PRO A 119 2.34 -6.22 -6.62
C PRO A 119 2.34 -7.70 -7.06
N ALA A 120 1.35 -8.14 -7.83
CA ALA A 120 1.35 -9.46 -8.48
C ALA A 120 2.18 -9.47 -9.77
N GLU A 121 2.25 -8.33 -10.45
CA GLU A 121 2.93 -8.16 -11.74
C GLU A 121 3.67 -6.81 -11.73
N PRO A 122 4.81 -6.73 -11.03
CA PRO A 122 5.54 -5.48 -10.91
C PRO A 122 6.03 -4.99 -12.28
N PRO A 123 6.13 -3.67 -12.49
CA PRO A 123 6.66 -3.11 -13.73
C PRO A 123 8.02 -3.69 -14.10
N GLU A 124 8.23 -3.90 -15.40
CA GLU A 124 9.54 -4.30 -15.91
C GLU A 124 10.59 -3.18 -15.70
N PRO A 125 11.85 -3.56 -15.42
CA PRO A 125 12.94 -2.62 -15.30
C PRO A 125 13.15 -1.74 -16.54
N GLY A 126 13.41 -0.46 -16.33
CA GLY A 126 13.63 0.51 -17.41
C GLY A 126 12.34 1.01 -18.08
N ARG A 127 11.17 0.70 -17.51
CA ARG A 127 9.90 1.22 -18.03
C ARG A 127 9.86 2.74 -17.94
N HIS A 128 9.69 3.37 -19.10
CA HIS A 128 9.47 4.80 -19.25
C HIS A 128 7.98 5.08 -19.41
N GLY A 129 7.44 5.97 -18.57
CA GLY A 129 6.05 6.39 -18.61
C GLY A 129 5.02 5.27 -18.40
N GLY A 130 3.76 5.58 -18.70
CA GLY A 130 2.63 4.67 -18.48
C GLY A 130 2.35 4.42 -16.99
N LEU A 131 2.70 5.39 -16.14
CA LEU A 131 2.36 5.44 -14.72
C LEU A 131 0.99 6.09 -14.50
N GLY A 132 0.42 6.66 -15.57
CA GLY A 132 -0.92 7.23 -15.57
C GLY A 132 -0.93 8.64 -15.00
N ALA A 133 0.13 9.44 -15.20
CA ALA A 133 0.17 10.82 -14.75
C ALA A 133 -1.06 11.61 -15.18
N GLY A 134 -1.52 11.49 -16.43
CA GLY A 134 -2.76 12.13 -16.91
C GLY A 134 -4.01 11.72 -16.13
N TYR A 135 -4.14 10.44 -15.77
CA TYR A 135 -5.21 9.94 -14.92
C TYR A 135 -5.12 10.52 -13.50
N LEU A 136 -3.92 10.50 -12.89
CA LEU A 136 -3.68 11.03 -11.55
C LEU A 136 -3.96 12.53 -11.47
N ARG A 137 -3.51 13.29 -12.48
CA ARG A 137 -3.81 14.71 -12.64
C ARG A 137 -5.30 14.94 -12.67
N THR A 138 -6.03 14.25 -13.56
CA THR A 138 -7.48 14.40 -13.67
C THR A 138 -8.20 14.03 -12.37
N ARG A 139 -7.76 12.95 -11.70
CA ARG A 139 -8.35 12.46 -10.45
C ARG A 139 -8.19 13.45 -9.30
N TRP A 140 -7.05 14.15 -9.23
CA TRP A 140 -6.68 14.99 -8.09
C TRP A 140 -6.70 16.50 -8.37
N ALA A 141 -6.85 16.94 -9.62
CA ALA A 141 -6.79 18.36 -10.02
C ALA A 141 -7.79 19.26 -9.29
N LYS A 142 -8.96 18.74 -8.89
CA LYS A 142 -9.96 19.50 -8.13
C LYS A 142 -9.73 19.48 -6.61
N ARG A 143 -8.85 18.60 -6.12
CA ARG A 143 -8.62 18.36 -4.69
C ARG A 143 -7.30 18.95 -4.21
N LEU A 144 -6.35 19.15 -5.12
CA LEU A 144 -5.00 19.60 -4.80
C LEU A 144 -4.62 20.81 -5.67
N PRO A 145 -3.83 21.76 -5.14
CA PRO A 145 -3.26 22.83 -5.93
C PRO A 145 -2.54 22.33 -7.19
N ALA A 146 -2.68 23.05 -8.30
CA ALA A 146 -2.13 22.67 -9.61
C ALA A 146 -0.62 22.35 -9.55
N LYS A 147 0.15 23.11 -8.76
CA LYS A 147 1.59 22.92 -8.55
C LYS A 147 1.99 21.53 -8.06
N TYR A 148 1.09 20.78 -7.42
CA TYR A 148 1.35 19.43 -6.92
C TYR A 148 0.93 18.32 -7.88
N VAL A 149 0.26 18.68 -8.97
CA VAL A 149 -0.21 17.77 -10.02
C VAL A 149 0.31 18.20 -11.39
N ASP A 150 1.40 18.98 -11.41
CA ASP A 150 2.06 19.41 -12.64
C ASP A 150 3.30 18.54 -12.88
N PHE A 151 3.05 17.31 -13.32
CA PHE A 151 4.07 16.32 -13.64
C PHE A 151 3.64 15.47 -14.84
N ASP A 152 4.60 14.94 -15.59
CA ASP A 152 4.38 14.07 -16.73
C ASP A 152 4.99 12.68 -16.52
N ASP A 153 4.45 11.69 -17.24
CA ASP A 153 4.98 10.32 -17.24
C ASP A 153 6.45 10.25 -17.73
N ARG A 154 6.90 11.23 -18.52
CA ARG A 154 8.30 11.35 -19.01
C ARG A 154 9.29 11.78 -17.93
N ASP A 155 8.80 12.41 -16.87
CA ASP A 155 9.63 12.90 -15.77
C ASP A 155 10.02 11.78 -14.80
N VAL A 156 9.47 10.57 -14.98
CA VAL A 156 9.77 9.40 -14.15
C VAL A 156 10.29 8.23 -14.97
N VAL A 157 11.24 7.50 -14.38
CA VAL A 157 11.71 6.20 -14.87
C VAL A 157 11.60 5.19 -13.75
N THR A 158 10.98 4.04 -14.03
CA THR A 158 11.04 2.89 -13.12
C THR A 158 12.24 2.05 -13.48
N ASP A 159 13.18 1.88 -12.55
CA ASP A 159 14.43 1.16 -12.81
C ASP A 159 14.40 -0.27 -12.27
N THR A 160 14.57 -0.48 -10.98
CA THR A 160 14.68 -1.83 -10.42
C THR A 160 13.47 -2.14 -9.55
N CYS A 161 12.80 -3.26 -9.83
CA CYS A 161 11.71 -3.78 -9.00
C CYS A 161 12.13 -5.08 -8.32
N VAL A 162 11.84 -5.18 -7.02
CA VAL A 162 12.02 -6.39 -6.22
C VAL A 162 10.69 -6.79 -5.61
N THR A 163 10.42 -8.09 -5.56
CA THR A 163 9.26 -8.61 -4.84
C THR A 163 9.64 -8.96 -3.41
N ILE A 164 8.64 -8.94 -2.52
CA ILE A 164 8.73 -9.50 -1.17
C ILE A 164 7.55 -10.42 -0.92
N SER A 165 7.76 -11.42 -0.09
CA SER A 165 6.77 -12.43 0.30
C SER A 165 6.96 -12.81 1.77
N SER A 166 5.99 -13.52 2.33
CA SER A 166 6.02 -13.95 3.74
C SER A 166 7.29 -14.74 4.11
N SER A 167 7.90 -15.49 3.18
CA SER A 167 9.12 -16.27 3.45
C SER A 167 10.34 -15.42 3.75
N ASP A 168 10.37 -14.18 3.25
CA ASP A 168 11.52 -13.26 3.36
C ASP A 168 11.73 -12.73 4.78
N PHE A 169 10.73 -12.98 5.62
CA PHE A 169 10.64 -12.52 6.99
C PHE A 169 10.82 -13.66 8.00
N GLY A 170 11.03 -14.90 7.55
CA GLY A 170 11.18 -16.05 8.44
C GLY A 170 9.89 -16.40 9.19
N TRP A 171 10.01 -16.94 10.41
CA TRP A 171 8.85 -17.39 11.20
C TRP A 171 7.80 -16.29 11.49
N PRO A 172 8.15 -15.02 11.78
CA PRO A 172 7.15 -13.97 11.98
C PRO A 172 6.39 -13.62 10.69
N GLY A 173 7.01 -13.84 9.53
CA GLY A 173 6.39 -13.61 8.23
C GLY A 173 5.12 -14.42 7.99
N ARG A 174 5.02 -15.61 8.60
CA ARG A 174 3.83 -16.46 8.53
C ARG A 174 2.59 -15.82 9.14
N PHE A 175 2.77 -14.96 10.15
CA PHE A 175 1.66 -14.27 10.80
C PHE A 175 1.16 -13.07 10.00
N LEU A 176 2.00 -12.49 9.14
CA LEU A 176 1.66 -11.29 8.38
C LEU A 176 0.63 -11.54 7.26
N LEU A 177 0.41 -12.81 6.89
CA LEU A 177 -0.48 -13.20 5.80
C LEU A 177 -0.27 -12.34 4.55
N LEU A 178 1.01 -12.08 4.20
CA LEU A 178 1.33 -11.32 3.01
C LEU A 178 0.94 -12.16 1.80
N ARG A 179 0.07 -11.59 0.97
CA ARG A 179 -0.24 -12.17 -0.33
C ARG A 179 0.93 -11.90 -1.25
N ASN A 180 1.15 -10.62 -1.53
CA ASN A 180 2.10 -10.14 -2.53
C ASN A 180 2.71 -8.83 -2.04
N GLY A 181 3.96 -8.55 -2.42
CA GLY A 181 4.55 -7.24 -2.24
C GLY A 181 5.58 -6.95 -3.33
N ALA A 182 5.59 -5.72 -3.83
CA ALA A 182 6.57 -5.27 -4.80
C ALA A 182 7.07 -3.88 -4.43
N PHE A 183 8.37 -3.67 -4.61
CA PHE A 183 9.06 -2.41 -4.36
C PHE A 183 9.85 -2.04 -5.60
N CYS A 184 9.62 -0.84 -6.12
CA CYS A 184 10.24 -0.36 -7.34
C CYS A 184 10.99 0.95 -7.08
N VAL A 185 12.23 1.02 -7.54
CA VAL A 185 13.02 2.26 -7.56
C VAL A 185 12.51 3.12 -8.72
N GLN A 186 12.13 4.34 -8.38
CA GLN A 186 11.74 5.36 -9.35
C GLN A 186 12.71 6.53 -9.31
N PHE A 187 13.10 7.01 -10.47
CA PHE A 187 13.90 8.22 -10.63
C PHE A 187 13.02 9.34 -11.16
N TRP A 188 13.00 10.46 -10.43
CA TRP A 188 12.37 11.70 -10.83
C TRP A 188 13.41 12.63 -11.46
N LYS A 189 13.12 13.10 -12.67
CA LYS A 189 14.00 13.94 -13.50
C LYS A 189 13.63 15.42 -13.48
N GLY A 190 12.52 15.79 -12.82
CA GLY A 190 12.01 17.17 -12.85
C GLY A 190 12.89 18.17 -12.10
N SER A 191 12.30 19.30 -11.71
CA SER A 191 13.02 20.47 -11.17
C SER A 191 13.88 20.20 -9.93
N SER A 192 13.50 19.22 -9.11
CA SER A 192 14.26 18.74 -7.95
C SER A 192 14.49 17.24 -8.11
N PRO A 193 15.49 16.79 -8.90
CA PRO A 193 15.68 15.38 -9.20
C PRO A 193 16.00 14.57 -7.94
N GLY A 194 15.61 13.31 -7.95
CA GLY A 194 15.81 12.40 -6.82
C GLY A 194 15.30 11.01 -7.13
N SER A 195 15.50 10.10 -6.20
CA SER A 195 15.13 8.69 -6.35
C SER A 195 14.30 8.21 -5.16
N MET A 196 13.31 7.36 -5.42
CA MET A 196 12.42 6.84 -4.39
C MET A 196 12.14 5.36 -4.59
N LEU A 197 12.33 4.56 -3.54
CA LEU A 197 11.89 3.17 -3.50
C LEU A 197 10.43 3.12 -3.05
N ILE A 198 9.49 2.80 -3.95
CA ILE A 198 8.05 2.76 -3.63
C ILE A 198 7.59 1.32 -3.55
N GLY A 199 7.07 0.94 -2.39
CA GLY A 199 6.49 -0.37 -2.12
C GLY A 199 4.98 -0.38 -2.10
N VAL A 200 4.37 -1.41 -2.70
CA VAL A 200 2.98 -1.78 -2.47
C VAL A 200 2.95 -3.19 -1.91
N VAL A 201 2.39 -3.33 -0.71
CA VAL A 201 2.30 -4.60 0.02
C VAL A 201 0.85 -4.91 0.31
N VAL A 202 0.41 -6.10 -0.07
CA VAL A 202 -0.95 -6.59 0.15
C VAL A 202 -0.92 -7.68 1.20
N ALA A 203 -1.67 -7.46 2.27
CA ALA A 203 -1.84 -8.41 3.35
C ALA A 203 -3.32 -8.76 3.53
N ASP A 204 -3.61 -10.01 3.88
CA ASP A 204 -4.91 -10.41 4.42
C ASP A 204 -4.87 -10.39 5.95
N GLY A 205 -4.31 -9.31 6.49
CA GLY A 205 -4.16 -9.11 7.92
C GLY A 205 -5.48 -9.01 8.65
N ASP A 206 -5.52 -9.45 9.91
CA ASP A 206 -6.65 -9.11 10.78
C ASP A 206 -6.44 -7.73 11.42
N SER A 207 -7.46 -7.22 12.12
CA SER A 207 -7.43 -5.90 12.76
C SER A 207 -6.22 -5.68 13.69
N TRP A 208 -5.57 -6.74 14.15
CA TRP A 208 -4.36 -6.69 14.96
C TRP A 208 -3.18 -6.05 14.24
N MET A 209 -3.09 -6.07 12.89
CA MET A 209 -1.96 -5.49 12.16
C MET A 209 -1.94 -3.96 12.20
N ARG A 210 -3.12 -3.34 12.34
CA ARG A 210 -3.29 -1.87 12.30
C ARG A 210 -2.32 -1.10 13.19
N PRO A 211 -2.21 -1.39 14.50
CA PRO A 211 -1.26 -0.70 15.37
C PRO A 211 0.20 -0.90 14.96
N PHE A 212 0.55 -1.91 14.16
CA PHE A 212 1.93 -2.22 13.77
C PHE A 212 2.26 -1.78 12.34
N THR A 213 1.31 -1.21 11.60
CA THR A 213 1.44 -0.88 10.17
C THR A 213 2.69 -0.06 9.85
N ARG A 214 3.02 0.95 10.68
CA ARG A 214 4.25 1.74 10.56
C ARG A 214 5.49 0.87 10.63
N ARG A 215 5.64 0.09 11.69
CA ARG A 215 6.80 -0.79 11.92
C ARG A 215 6.91 -1.86 10.84
N LEU A 216 5.78 -2.43 10.43
CA LEU A 216 5.72 -3.40 9.34
C LEU A 216 6.19 -2.78 8.03
N CYS A 217 5.70 -1.59 7.68
CA CYS A 217 6.14 -0.88 6.51
C CYS A 217 7.65 -0.58 6.54
N ARG A 218 8.17 -0.10 7.67
CA ARG A 218 9.62 0.13 7.84
C ARG A 218 10.41 -1.16 7.66
N TRP A 219 9.92 -2.28 8.18
CA TRP A 219 10.56 -3.58 8.03
C TRP A 219 10.55 -4.07 6.58
N PHE A 220 9.42 -3.94 5.89
CA PHE A 220 9.29 -4.29 4.47
C PHE A 220 10.21 -3.44 3.60
N THR A 221 10.22 -2.13 3.81
CA THR A 221 11.10 -1.20 3.11
C THR A 221 12.57 -1.53 3.35
N SER A 222 12.98 -1.81 4.60
CA SER A 222 14.36 -2.18 4.93
C SER A 222 14.80 -3.46 4.20
N LYS A 223 13.92 -4.48 4.14
CA LYS A 223 14.19 -5.71 3.38
C LYS A 223 14.29 -5.44 1.88
N ALA A 224 13.41 -4.59 1.34
CA ALA A 224 13.45 -4.23 -0.07
C ALA A 224 14.72 -3.46 -0.45
N ILE A 225 15.18 -2.51 0.40
CA ILE A 225 16.46 -1.81 0.20
C ILE A 225 17.62 -2.82 0.14
N GLY A 226 17.67 -3.77 1.08
CA GLY A 226 18.69 -4.81 1.07
C GLY A 226 18.67 -5.67 -0.20
N ARG A 227 17.48 -5.94 -0.77
CA ARG A 227 17.35 -6.67 -2.04
C ARG A 227 17.79 -5.85 -3.24
N VAL A 228 17.39 -4.58 -3.31
CA VAL A 228 17.80 -3.68 -4.38
C VAL A 228 19.32 -3.50 -4.37
N ALA A 229 19.92 -3.32 -3.19
CA ALA A 229 21.37 -3.21 -3.04
C ALA A 229 22.13 -4.48 -3.47
N ALA A 230 21.48 -5.64 -3.45
CA ALA A 230 22.05 -6.90 -3.92
C ALA A 230 21.91 -7.10 -5.44
N THR A 231 21.25 -6.17 -6.16
CA THR A 231 21.20 -6.18 -7.63
C THR A 231 22.37 -5.39 -8.22
N ASP A 232 22.82 -5.75 -9.42
CA ASP A 232 23.92 -5.08 -10.12
C ASP A 232 23.60 -3.62 -10.56
N ARG A 233 22.39 -3.13 -10.27
CA ARG A 233 21.88 -1.79 -10.64
C ARG A 233 21.75 -0.84 -9.44
N ALA A 234 22.49 -1.12 -8.36
CA ALA A 234 22.33 -0.48 -7.06
C ALA A 234 22.71 1.03 -7.04
N VAL A 235 21.81 1.89 -7.50
CA VAL A 235 21.77 3.28 -7.03
C VAL A 235 20.88 3.30 -5.78
N PRO A 236 21.41 3.65 -4.60
CA PRO A 236 20.61 3.78 -3.39
C PRO A 236 19.51 4.83 -3.61
N ALA A 237 18.28 4.51 -3.24
CA ALA A 237 17.20 5.49 -3.28
C ALA A 237 17.42 6.57 -2.21
N ASP A 238 17.11 7.84 -2.52
CA ASP A 238 17.16 8.96 -1.56
C ASP A 238 15.99 8.89 -0.56
N TYR A 239 14.87 8.37 -1.05
CA TYR A 239 13.61 8.27 -0.31
C TYR A 239 13.03 6.86 -0.43
N ALA A 240 12.13 6.52 0.47
CA ALA A 240 11.35 5.29 0.34
C ALA A 240 9.92 5.48 0.83
N ALA A 241 8.98 4.77 0.21
CA ALA A 241 7.60 4.69 0.65
C ALA A 241 7.15 3.24 0.74
N CYS A 242 6.24 2.99 1.67
CA CYS A 242 5.50 1.75 1.76
C CYS A 242 4.00 2.07 1.78
N VAL A 243 3.26 1.46 0.86
CA VAL A 243 1.80 1.44 0.81
C VAL A 243 1.35 0.05 1.22
N LEU A 244 0.80 -0.05 2.43
CA LEU A 244 0.24 -1.28 2.96
C LEU A 244 -1.26 -1.31 2.73
N VAL A 245 -1.71 -2.32 1.99
CA VAL A 245 -3.11 -2.57 1.69
C VAL A 245 -3.58 -3.79 2.48
N ASP A 246 -4.43 -3.55 3.49
CA ASP A 246 -5.02 -4.57 4.35
C ASP A 246 -6.40 -4.99 3.83
N ARG A 247 -6.60 -6.30 3.63
CA ARG A 247 -7.87 -6.94 3.21
C ARG A 247 -8.56 -6.17 2.08
N PRO A 248 -7.90 -6.00 0.92
CA PRO A 248 -8.44 -5.18 -0.17
C PRO A 248 -9.84 -5.61 -0.61
N ASN A 249 -10.11 -6.93 -0.55
CA ASN A 249 -11.34 -7.55 -1.02
C ASN A 249 -12.53 -7.44 -0.04
N ARG A 250 -12.37 -6.88 1.18
CA ARG A 250 -13.48 -6.76 2.16
C ARG A 250 -14.17 -5.40 2.07
N PRO A 251 -15.45 -5.27 1.65
CA PRO A 251 -16.07 -3.99 1.33
C PRO A 251 -16.26 -2.99 2.48
N SER A 252 -16.09 -3.39 3.75
CA SER A 252 -16.52 -2.62 4.94
C SER A 252 -15.40 -2.11 5.87
N VAL A 253 -14.14 -2.10 5.42
CA VAL A 253 -13.02 -1.64 6.27
C VAL A 253 -12.64 -0.20 5.89
N PRO A 254 -12.85 0.81 6.77
CA PRO A 254 -12.60 2.22 6.44
C PRO A 254 -11.11 2.58 6.26
N GLU A 255 -10.19 1.76 6.77
CA GLU A 255 -8.75 1.98 6.70
C GLU A 255 -8.04 0.81 6.01
N LYS A 256 -8.31 0.62 4.71
CA LYS A 256 -7.63 -0.42 3.91
C LYS A 256 -6.22 -0.04 3.50
N LEU A 257 -5.93 1.25 3.40
CA LEU A 257 -4.68 1.74 2.86
C LEU A 257 -3.98 2.59 3.91
N GLN A 258 -2.76 2.18 4.26
CA GLN A 258 -1.85 2.95 5.10
C GLN A 258 -0.60 3.23 4.28
N SER A 259 -0.03 4.42 4.41
CA SER A 259 1.22 4.73 3.76
C SER A 259 2.19 5.46 4.68
N TYR A 260 3.47 5.13 4.53
CA TYR A 260 4.55 5.72 5.32
C TYR A 260 5.72 6.04 4.40
N VAL A 261 6.32 7.20 4.63
CA VAL A 261 7.41 7.74 3.81
C VAL A 261 8.64 7.94 4.70
N TYR A 262 9.80 7.65 4.13
CA TYR A 262 11.08 7.65 4.81
C TYR A 262 12.12 8.38 3.97
N GLU A 263 12.97 9.14 4.64
CA GLU A 263 14.30 9.50 4.13
C GLU A 263 15.22 8.29 4.29
N VAL A 264 15.96 7.96 3.23
CA VAL A 264 16.96 6.89 3.27
C VAL A 264 18.32 7.54 3.49
N ARG A 265 18.89 7.30 4.67
CA ARG A 265 20.21 7.82 5.02
C ARG A 265 21.30 6.98 4.36
N ARG A 266 22.53 7.52 4.33
CA ARG A 266 23.69 6.88 3.70
C ARG A 266 24.03 5.50 4.27
N ASP A 267 23.69 5.25 5.53
CA ASP A 267 23.85 3.97 6.23
C ASP A 267 22.64 3.03 6.03
N ALA A 268 21.78 3.32 5.05
CA ALA A 268 20.49 2.66 4.78
C ALA A 268 19.46 2.79 5.93
N THR A 269 19.72 3.64 6.92
CA THR A 269 18.75 3.91 7.99
C THR A 269 17.53 4.64 7.43
N LEU A 270 16.35 4.11 7.75
CA LEU A 270 15.07 4.73 7.42
C LEU A 270 14.65 5.73 8.49
N ALA A 271 14.64 7.01 8.13
CA ALA A 271 14.13 8.09 8.97
C ALA A 271 12.71 8.48 8.54
N ALA A 272 11.74 8.33 9.44
CA ALA A 272 10.33 8.60 9.15
C ALA A 272 10.10 10.10 8.90
N MET A 273 9.47 10.41 7.78
CA MET A 273 8.95 11.75 7.49
C MET A 273 7.60 11.95 8.18
N ASN A 274 7.27 13.21 8.49
CA ASN A 274 5.97 13.58 9.03
C ASN A 274 5.04 14.00 7.88
#